data_AF-A0A8J6NI81-F1
#
_entry.id   AF-A0A8J6NI81-F1
#
_cell.length_a   1.000
_cell.length_b   1.000
_cell.length_c   1.000
_cell.angle_alpha   90.00
_cell.angle_beta   90.00
_cell.angle_gamma   90.00
#
_symmetry.space_group_name_H-M   'P 1'
#
loop_
_entity.id
_entity.type
_entity.pdbx_description
1 polymer ?
#
loop_
_entity_poly.entity_id
_entity_poly.type
_entity_poly.pdbx_seq_one_letter_code
_entity_poly.pdbx_strand_id
1 'polypeptide(L)'
;MKSKKLIVLAAILLLSLACSLLGPANTTDPSANLAATQNALQLTQIAIESQQSGGNNEQPPSNNNSSDPPAPTAQVVPQAPPAAVTRATGFGPAQPWGAGGGCHKACHFADVNGDGFDDFIAEDNDGIYVLLSTGSGFAPYQKWSGGGCQKACHFADVTGDGKADFIAEDNNGIFVMPSTGSGFAAHEPWGEGGGCNKACHFADVTGDRKADFIAEDNDGIYVLPSTGSGFGAAQPWGKGGGCQKACHFSDVTGDGIADFIAEDNNGIFVLRSNGSGFGPAEPWGEGGGCHRACHFADVTGDGKVDWIAEDNDGIYVLPSTGSGFPAYEPWGKGGGCQKACHFADVTGDGIADFIAEDNNGIFVLVAQ
;
A
#
# COMPACT_ATOMS: atom_id res chain seq x y z
N MET A 1 -47.37 0.30 -8.05
CA MET A 1 -47.20 -1.11 -7.61
C MET A 1 -47.01 -2.14 -8.74
N LYS A 2 -47.77 -2.12 -9.86
CA LYS A 2 -47.61 -3.17 -10.91
C LYS A 2 -46.26 -3.14 -11.68
N SER A 3 -45.63 -1.98 -11.87
CA SER A 3 -44.34 -1.87 -12.57
C SER A 3 -43.16 -2.52 -11.81
N LYS A 4 -43.00 -2.21 -10.51
CA LYS A 4 -41.90 -2.76 -9.70
C LYS A 4 -41.87 -4.30 -9.67
N LYS A 5 -43.03 -4.98 -9.65
CA LYS A 5 -43.09 -6.45 -9.75
C LYS A 5 -42.68 -6.99 -11.13
N LEU A 6 -42.94 -6.26 -12.21
CA LEU A 6 -42.55 -6.67 -13.57
C LEU A 6 -41.02 -6.56 -13.76
N ILE A 7 -40.40 -5.52 -13.19
CA ILE A 7 -38.96 -5.27 -13.25
C ILE A 7 -38.18 -6.30 -12.44
N VAL A 8 -38.63 -6.65 -11.23
CA VAL A 8 -38.02 -7.73 -10.42
C VAL A 8 -38.10 -9.08 -11.15
N LEU A 9 -39.21 -9.36 -11.82
CA LEU A 9 -39.35 -10.60 -12.60
C LEU A 9 -38.38 -10.63 -13.79
N ALA A 10 -38.18 -9.49 -14.48
CA ALA A 10 -37.23 -9.37 -15.58
C ALA A 10 -35.76 -9.52 -15.13
N ALA A 11 -35.39 -8.93 -13.99
CA ALA A 11 -34.04 -9.07 -13.43
C ALA A 11 -33.72 -10.52 -13.05
N ILE A 12 -34.66 -11.23 -12.41
CA ILE A 12 -34.51 -12.66 -12.09
C ILE A 12 -34.43 -13.53 -13.37
N LEU A 13 -35.19 -13.16 -14.42
CA LEU A 13 -35.14 -13.85 -15.71
C LEU A 13 -33.79 -13.65 -16.42
N LEU A 14 -33.22 -12.45 -16.37
CA LEU A 14 -31.88 -12.14 -16.91
C LEU A 14 -30.77 -12.87 -16.15
N LEU A 15 -30.84 -12.92 -14.82
CA LEU A 15 -29.85 -13.60 -13.98
C LEU A 15 -29.86 -15.12 -14.21
N SER A 16 -31.05 -15.71 -14.41
CA SER A 16 -31.19 -17.14 -14.74
C SER A 16 -30.81 -17.46 -16.20
N LEU A 17 -30.94 -16.52 -17.13
CA LEU A 17 -30.41 -16.66 -18.50
C LEU A 17 -28.87 -16.60 -18.53
N ALA A 18 -28.26 -15.70 -17.76
CA ALA A 18 -26.81 -15.63 -17.63
C ALA A 18 -26.23 -16.94 -17.04
N CYS A 19 -26.88 -17.48 -16.01
CA CYS A 19 -26.48 -18.74 -15.37
C CYS A 19 -26.70 -20.00 -16.24
N SER A 20 -27.47 -19.91 -17.34
CA SER A 20 -27.70 -21.02 -18.29
C SER A 20 -26.95 -20.88 -19.63
N LEU A 21 -26.35 -19.71 -19.89
CA LEU A 21 -25.36 -19.52 -20.96
C LEU A 21 -23.94 -19.94 -20.51
N LEU A 22 -23.70 -20.01 -19.20
CA LEU A 22 -22.54 -20.66 -18.62
C LEU A 22 -22.72 -22.19 -18.70
N GLY A 23 -22.01 -22.82 -19.64
CA GLY A 23 -21.79 -24.27 -19.60
C GLY A 23 -21.00 -24.69 -18.34
N PRO A 24 -20.87 -25.99 -18.06
CA PRO A 24 -20.03 -26.45 -16.95
C PRO A 24 -18.62 -25.89 -17.10
N ALA A 25 -18.06 -25.36 -15.99
CA ALA A 25 -16.80 -24.64 -15.98
C ALA A 25 -15.69 -25.43 -16.70
N ASN A 26 -15.12 -24.82 -17.75
CA ASN A 26 -14.02 -25.43 -18.48
C ASN A 26 -12.73 -25.16 -17.70
N THR A 27 -12.28 -26.14 -16.90
CA THR A 27 -11.22 -26.00 -15.87
C THR A 27 -9.80 -25.87 -16.44
N THR A 28 -9.65 -25.36 -17.66
CA THR A 28 -8.36 -25.21 -18.37
C THR A 28 -8.02 -23.75 -18.68
N ASP A 29 -8.89 -22.79 -18.37
CA ASP A 29 -8.63 -21.36 -18.54
C ASP A 29 -9.24 -20.54 -17.37
N PRO A 30 -8.43 -20.14 -16.38
CA PRO A 30 -8.89 -19.30 -15.26
C PRO A 30 -9.35 -17.89 -15.70
N SER A 31 -8.77 -17.34 -16.78
CA SER A 31 -9.01 -15.96 -17.22
C SER A 31 -10.44 -15.76 -17.72
N ALA A 32 -11.00 -16.75 -18.40
CA ALA A 32 -12.37 -16.75 -18.89
C ALA A 32 -13.41 -16.73 -17.74
N ASN A 33 -13.13 -17.41 -16.63
CA ASN A 33 -14.02 -17.43 -15.46
C ASN A 33 -13.98 -16.08 -14.71
N LEU A 34 -12.81 -15.45 -14.59
CA LEU A 34 -12.68 -14.13 -13.97
C LEU A 34 -13.46 -13.05 -14.74
N ALA A 35 -13.28 -13.02 -16.07
CA ALA A 35 -13.99 -12.07 -16.94
C ALA A 35 -15.53 -12.27 -16.90
N ALA A 36 -16.02 -13.51 -16.82
CA ALA A 36 -17.44 -13.80 -16.69
C ALA A 36 -18.02 -13.28 -15.35
N THR A 37 -17.28 -13.46 -14.24
CA THR A 37 -17.68 -12.98 -12.91
C THR A 37 -17.66 -11.45 -12.82
N GLN A 38 -16.66 -10.79 -13.38
CA GLN A 38 -16.58 -9.32 -13.44
C GLN A 38 -17.76 -8.71 -14.23
N ASN A 39 -18.11 -9.28 -15.38
CA ASN A 39 -19.28 -8.84 -16.15
C ASN A 39 -20.60 -8.98 -15.37
N ALA A 40 -20.76 -10.06 -14.58
CA ALA A 40 -21.95 -10.27 -13.75
C ALA A 40 -22.04 -9.24 -12.60
N LEU A 41 -20.91 -8.90 -11.97
CA LEU A 41 -20.83 -7.84 -10.96
C LEU A 41 -21.18 -6.47 -11.55
N GLN A 42 -20.61 -6.12 -12.70
CA GLN A 42 -20.83 -4.82 -13.35
C GLN A 42 -22.29 -4.61 -13.77
N LEU A 43 -22.96 -5.65 -14.31
CA LEU A 43 -24.40 -5.61 -14.60
C LEU A 43 -25.27 -5.46 -13.34
N THR A 44 -24.81 -6.02 -12.21
CA THR A 44 -25.51 -5.90 -10.93
C THR A 44 -25.40 -4.47 -10.38
N GLN A 45 -24.23 -3.84 -10.47
CA GLN A 45 -24.00 -2.45 -10.06
C GLN A 45 -24.92 -1.48 -10.84
N ILE A 46 -24.96 -1.59 -12.16
CA ILE A 46 -25.82 -0.76 -13.04
C ILE A 46 -27.31 -0.91 -12.64
N ALA A 47 -27.73 -2.12 -12.27
CA ALA A 47 -29.10 -2.36 -11.83
C ALA A 47 -29.41 -1.69 -10.48
N ILE A 48 -28.45 -1.60 -9.55
CA ILE A 48 -28.60 -0.93 -8.25
C ILE A 48 -28.71 0.60 -8.43
N GLU A 49 -27.82 1.19 -9.22
CA GLU A 49 -27.80 2.63 -9.50
C GLU A 49 -29.10 3.11 -10.16
N SER A 50 -29.65 2.31 -11.07
CA SER A 50 -30.94 2.57 -11.71
C SER A 50 -32.14 2.64 -10.76
N GLN A 51 -32.02 2.15 -9.51
CA GLN A 51 -33.08 2.26 -8.50
C GLN A 51 -33.05 3.58 -7.71
N GLN A 52 -31.91 4.28 -7.68
CA GLN A 52 -31.73 5.46 -6.84
C GLN A 52 -32.32 6.75 -7.45
N SER A 53 -32.45 6.85 -8.78
CA SER A 53 -32.96 8.06 -9.45
C SER A 53 -34.50 8.22 -9.45
N GLY A 54 -35.19 7.66 -8.45
CA GLY A 54 -36.61 7.28 -8.56
C GLY A 54 -37.58 7.74 -7.45
N GLY A 55 -37.49 9.00 -7.00
CA GLY A 55 -38.45 9.65 -6.07
C GLY A 55 -37.77 10.64 -5.12
N ASN A 56 -38.39 11.70 -4.60
CA ASN A 56 -39.77 12.19 -4.69
C ASN A 56 -39.78 13.74 -4.77
N ASN A 57 -40.86 14.34 -5.28
CA ASN A 57 -41.00 15.79 -5.40
C ASN A 57 -42.25 16.28 -4.66
N GLU A 58 -42.08 16.84 -3.45
CA GLU A 58 -43.08 17.66 -2.76
C GLU A 58 -42.36 18.85 -2.09
N GLN A 59 -42.86 20.08 -2.34
CA GLN A 59 -42.31 21.36 -1.88
C GLN A 59 -43.39 22.08 -1.05
N PRO A 60 -43.05 22.96 -0.08
CA PRO A 60 -43.20 24.40 -0.35
C PRO A 60 -42.07 25.26 0.34
N PRO A 61 -42.19 26.58 0.63
CA PRO A 61 -41.34 27.62 0.01
C PRO A 61 -40.43 28.37 1.02
N SER A 62 -39.49 29.26 0.65
CA SER A 62 -38.81 29.65 -0.61
C SER A 62 -37.77 30.74 -0.28
N ASN A 63 -36.66 30.88 -1.03
CA ASN A 63 -36.06 32.20 -1.39
C ASN A 63 -34.89 32.10 -2.39
N ASN A 64 -34.56 33.24 -3.01
CA ASN A 64 -33.79 33.37 -4.26
C ASN A 64 -32.25 33.41 -4.12
N ASN A 65 -31.60 33.29 -5.29
CA ASN A 65 -30.20 33.61 -5.64
C ASN A 65 -29.09 32.59 -5.28
N SER A 66 -28.86 31.66 -6.21
CA SER A 66 -27.51 31.47 -6.79
C SER A 66 -27.64 31.28 -8.30
N SER A 67 -26.70 31.84 -9.07
CA SER A 67 -26.60 31.68 -10.52
C SER A 67 -25.37 30.85 -10.88
N ASP A 68 -25.33 29.61 -10.40
CA ASP A 68 -24.31 28.64 -10.79
C ASP A 68 -24.76 27.87 -12.05
N PRO A 69 -23.88 27.68 -13.05
CA PRO A 69 -24.13 26.73 -14.12
C PRO A 69 -24.11 25.30 -13.54
N PRO A 70 -24.93 24.37 -14.06
CA PRO A 70 -24.88 22.99 -13.62
C PRO A 70 -23.48 22.39 -13.87
N ALA A 71 -22.94 21.69 -12.87
CA ALA A 71 -21.66 21.00 -12.98
C ALA A 71 -21.68 20.05 -14.20
N PRO A 72 -20.58 19.95 -14.97
CA PRO A 72 -20.53 19.06 -16.12
C PRO A 72 -20.74 17.62 -15.65
N THR A 73 -21.67 16.93 -16.28
CA THR A 73 -21.92 15.51 -16.02
C THR A 73 -20.68 14.73 -16.47
N ALA A 74 -19.99 14.11 -15.52
CA ALA A 74 -18.84 13.26 -15.79
C ALA A 74 -19.28 12.12 -16.72
N GLN A 75 -18.82 12.16 -17.98
CA GLN A 75 -19.00 11.03 -18.87
C GLN A 75 -18.03 9.93 -18.42
N VAL A 76 -18.57 8.84 -17.92
CA VAL A 76 -17.81 7.61 -17.70
C VAL A 76 -17.44 7.08 -19.09
N VAL A 77 -16.25 7.47 -19.55
CA VAL A 77 -15.60 6.83 -20.68
C VAL A 77 -15.31 5.40 -20.24
N PRO A 78 -15.74 4.36 -20.98
CA PRO A 78 -15.34 3.00 -20.70
C PRO A 78 -13.82 2.93 -20.80
N GLN A 79 -13.14 2.78 -19.66
CA GLN A 79 -11.71 2.48 -19.67
C GLN A 79 -11.51 1.17 -20.41
N ALA A 80 -10.49 1.13 -21.27
CA ALA A 80 -10.05 -0.13 -21.84
C ALA A 80 -9.68 -1.08 -20.68
N PRO A 81 -9.85 -2.41 -20.83
CA PRO A 81 -9.27 -3.33 -19.85
C PRO A 81 -7.79 -2.97 -19.66
N PRO A 82 -7.27 -2.98 -18.43
CA PRO A 82 -5.87 -2.65 -18.19
C PRO A 82 -5.01 -3.52 -19.10
N ALA A 83 -3.96 -2.91 -19.68
CA ALA A 83 -2.98 -3.66 -20.42
C ALA A 83 -2.46 -4.79 -19.52
N ALA A 84 -2.21 -5.97 -20.07
CA ALA A 84 -1.59 -7.03 -19.31
C ALA A 84 -0.24 -6.52 -18.82
N VAL A 85 -0.14 -6.24 -17.52
CA VAL A 85 1.10 -5.77 -16.90
C VAL A 85 2.13 -6.84 -17.17
N THR A 86 3.17 -6.46 -17.90
CA THR A 86 4.21 -7.41 -18.29
C THR A 86 5.11 -7.52 -17.09
N ARG A 87 5.00 -8.65 -16.37
CA ARG A 87 5.76 -8.92 -15.14
C ARG A 87 7.22 -8.53 -15.32
N ALA A 88 7.70 -7.61 -14.48
CA ALA A 88 9.11 -7.22 -14.48
C ALA A 88 10.00 -8.42 -14.08
N THR A 89 11.23 -8.43 -14.60
CA THR A 89 12.20 -9.53 -14.49
C THR A 89 13.63 -9.07 -14.17
N GLY A 90 13.85 -7.77 -14.01
CA GLY A 90 15.13 -7.22 -13.59
C GLY A 90 15.09 -5.71 -13.43
N PHE A 91 16.21 -5.14 -12.98
CA PHE A 91 16.38 -3.69 -12.90
C PHE A 91 17.22 -3.16 -14.07
N GLY A 92 16.80 -2.04 -14.63
CA GLY A 92 17.46 -1.32 -15.71
C GLY A 92 18.79 -0.66 -15.30
N PRO A 93 19.45 0.05 -16.22
CA PRO A 93 20.69 0.77 -15.92
C PRO A 93 20.43 1.94 -14.96
N ALA A 94 21.28 2.11 -13.95
CA ALA A 94 21.19 3.19 -12.97
C ALA A 94 21.18 4.59 -13.60
N GLN A 95 20.13 5.35 -13.31
CA GLN A 95 19.97 6.75 -13.72
C GLN A 95 20.21 7.68 -12.52
N PRO A 96 20.96 8.78 -12.67
CA PRO A 96 21.12 9.78 -11.61
C PRO A 96 19.83 10.60 -11.46
N TRP A 97 19.15 10.49 -10.32
CA TRP A 97 17.87 11.16 -10.06
C TRP A 97 17.97 12.37 -9.11
N GLY A 98 19.04 12.46 -8.32
CA GLY A 98 19.28 13.60 -7.43
C GLY A 98 20.73 13.71 -6.97
N ALA A 99 21.15 14.92 -6.59
CA ALA A 99 22.41 15.12 -5.88
C ALA A 99 22.25 14.58 -4.45
N GLY A 100 23.08 13.59 -4.07
CA GLY A 100 22.91 12.85 -2.82
C GLY A 100 23.27 13.66 -1.57
N GLY A 101 22.92 13.13 -0.39
CA GLY A 101 23.18 13.76 0.91
C GLY A 101 21.97 14.39 1.60
N GLY A 102 20.75 13.87 1.39
CA GLY A 102 19.56 14.29 2.15
C GLY A 102 19.45 13.62 3.53
N CYS A 103 19.76 12.32 3.62
CA CYS A 103 19.47 11.52 4.81
C CYS A 103 20.59 11.60 5.85
N HIS A 104 20.53 12.62 6.70
CA HIS A 104 21.45 12.77 7.82
C HIS A 104 21.15 11.81 8.98
N LYS A 105 19.89 11.35 9.11
CA LYS A 105 19.47 10.31 10.06
C LYS A 105 18.88 9.07 9.37
N ALA A 106 17.90 9.27 8.51
CA ALA A 106 17.15 8.21 7.83
C ALA A 106 16.60 8.69 6.48
N CYS A 107 16.33 7.74 5.58
CA CYS A 107 15.52 7.93 4.38
C CYS A 107 14.24 7.12 4.49
N HIS A 108 13.15 7.66 3.97
CA HIS A 108 11.88 6.96 3.78
C HIS A 108 11.37 7.26 2.36
N PHE A 109 10.47 6.41 1.88
CA PHE A 109 9.79 6.57 0.60
C PHE A 109 8.30 6.32 0.82
N ALA A 110 7.47 7.23 0.34
CA ALA A 110 6.02 7.10 0.29
C ALA A 110 5.44 8.24 -0.57
N ASP A 111 4.33 8.02 -1.27
CA ASP A 111 3.57 9.10 -1.90
C ASP A 111 2.97 10.03 -0.83
N VAL A 112 3.65 11.14 -0.53
CA VAL A 112 3.18 12.14 0.43
C VAL A 112 2.34 13.23 -0.25
N ASN A 113 2.20 13.22 -1.57
CA ASN A 113 1.54 14.29 -2.31
C ASN A 113 0.20 13.86 -2.97
N GLY A 114 -0.02 12.56 -3.13
CA GLY A 114 -1.20 11.91 -3.69
C GLY A 114 -1.25 11.95 -5.21
N ASP A 115 -0.11 11.94 -5.89
CA ASP A 115 -0.02 11.86 -7.36
C ASP A 115 0.31 10.44 -7.89
N GLY A 116 0.54 9.48 -7.00
CA GLY A 116 0.80 8.07 -7.31
C GLY A 116 2.29 7.74 -7.47
N PHE A 117 3.20 8.62 -7.06
CA PHE A 117 4.65 8.39 -7.10
C PHE A 117 5.21 8.44 -5.68
N ASP A 118 6.01 7.46 -5.29
CA ASP A 118 6.71 7.50 -4.01
C ASP A 118 7.75 8.62 -3.99
N ASP A 119 7.60 9.53 -3.05
CA ASP A 119 8.50 10.67 -2.86
C ASP A 119 9.69 10.30 -1.96
N PHE A 120 10.85 10.90 -2.19
CA PHE A 120 12.01 10.69 -1.32
C PHE A 120 11.90 11.60 -0.09
N ILE A 121 11.90 11.00 1.11
CA ILE A 121 11.74 11.68 2.38
C ILE A 121 13.03 11.56 3.21
N ALA A 122 13.70 12.67 3.46
CA ALA A 122 14.91 12.77 4.25
C ALA A 122 14.62 13.24 5.69
N GLU A 123 15.02 12.46 6.69
CA GLU A 123 15.08 12.91 8.08
C GLU A 123 16.45 13.56 8.38
N ASP A 124 16.42 14.81 8.85
CA ASP A 124 17.59 15.52 9.38
C ASP A 124 17.33 15.97 10.84
N ASN A 125 18.36 16.54 11.45
CA ASN A 125 18.40 17.05 12.81
C ASN A 125 17.44 18.22 13.04
N ASP A 126 17.10 18.98 12.00
CA ASP A 126 16.30 20.20 12.12
C ASP A 126 14.90 20.10 11.46
N GLY A 127 14.56 18.98 10.80
CA GLY A 127 13.26 18.78 10.16
C GLY A 127 13.18 17.58 9.21
N ILE A 128 12.00 17.47 8.58
CA ILE A 128 11.73 16.53 7.48
C ILE A 128 11.78 17.28 6.15
N TYR A 129 12.55 16.74 5.21
CA TYR A 129 12.70 17.27 3.86
C TYR A 129 12.14 16.27 2.84
N VAL A 130 11.34 16.75 1.90
CA VAL A 130 10.76 15.94 0.82
C VAL A 130 11.35 16.39 -0.51
N LEU A 131 11.81 15.44 -1.31
CA LEU A 131 12.12 15.62 -2.72
C LEU A 131 11.04 14.89 -3.50
N LEU A 132 10.09 15.65 -4.05
CA LEU A 132 8.98 15.06 -4.79
C LEU A 132 9.51 14.29 -6.01
N SER A 133 8.94 13.11 -6.28
CA SER A 133 9.20 12.43 -7.54
C SER A 133 8.61 13.21 -8.72
N THR A 134 9.11 12.90 -9.91
CA THR A 134 8.60 13.41 -11.19
C THR A 134 8.45 12.28 -12.23
N GLY A 135 8.48 11.03 -11.77
CA GLY A 135 8.56 9.83 -12.61
C GLY A 135 9.85 9.68 -13.43
N SER A 136 10.81 10.61 -13.29
CA SER A 136 12.04 10.64 -14.10
C SER A 136 13.24 11.30 -13.39
N GLY A 137 13.11 11.56 -12.10
CA GLY A 137 14.05 12.34 -11.29
C GLY A 137 13.36 12.90 -10.04
N PHE A 138 14.15 13.32 -9.06
CA PHE A 138 13.65 13.98 -7.85
C PHE A 138 13.74 15.50 -7.96
N ALA A 139 12.67 16.18 -7.54
CA ALA A 139 12.61 17.63 -7.42
C ALA A 139 13.57 18.15 -6.33
N PRO A 140 13.94 19.45 -6.34
CA PRO A 140 14.75 20.03 -5.27
C PRO A 140 14.09 19.87 -3.90
N TYR A 141 14.88 19.49 -2.90
CA TYR A 141 14.39 19.23 -1.54
C TYR A 141 13.66 20.43 -0.93
N GLN A 142 12.51 20.16 -0.32
CA GLN A 142 11.67 21.14 0.35
C GLN A 142 11.49 20.76 1.80
N LYS A 143 11.58 21.72 2.72
CA LYS A 143 11.34 21.46 4.14
C LYS A 143 9.85 21.41 4.43
N TRP A 144 9.33 20.24 4.76
CA TRP A 144 7.91 19.99 4.96
C TRP A 144 7.48 20.00 6.43
N SER A 145 8.41 19.74 7.36
CA SER A 145 8.20 19.91 8.80
C SER A 145 9.47 20.38 9.51
N GLY A 146 9.31 20.97 10.69
CA GLY A 146 10.40 21.41 11.56
C GLY A 146 10.57 20.51 12.78
N GLY A 147 11.81 20.14 13.09
CA GLY A 147 12.13 19.08 14.05
C GLY A 147 12.10 17.69 13.43
N GLY A 148 13.02 16.82 13.85
CA GLY A 148 13.02 15.39 13.52
C GLY A 148 12.35 14.56 14.63
N CYS A 149 12.32 13.25 14.47
CA CYS A 149 11.72 12.36 15.46
C CYS A 149 12.61 12.23 16.72
N GLN A 150 11.98 12.03 17.88
CA GLN A 150 12.69 11.76 19.13
C GLN A 150 13.07 10.28 19.27
N LYS A 151 12.22 9.37 18.76
CA LYS A 151 12.48 7.93 18.73
C LYS A 151 12.45 7.35 17.32
N ALA A 152 11.34 7.49 16.61
CA ALA A 152 11.13 6.93 15.29
C ALA A 152 10.20 7.80 14.42
N CYS A 153 10.43 7.78 13.11
CA CYS A 153 9.56 8.37 12.09
C CYS A 153 8.94 7.25 11.25
N HIS A 154 7.66 7.39 10.91
CA HIS A 154 6.97 6.54 9.94
C HIS A 154 6.16 7.42 8.97
N PHE A 155 5.91 6.91 7.77
CA PHE A 155 5.14 7.58 6.72
C PHE A 155 4.14 6.57 6.15
N ALA A 156 2.85 6.83 6.32
CA ALA A 156 1.76 5.96 5.88
C ALA A 156 0.44 6.73 5.87
N ASP A 157 -0.50 6.38 4.99
CA ASP A 157 -1.82 7.01 4.90
C ASP A 157 -2.73 6.53 6.04
N VAL A 158 -2.62 7.17 7.21
CA VAL A 158 -3.43 6.84 8.40
C VAL A 158 -4.76 7.61 8.39
N THR A 159 -4.83 8.75 7.68
CA THR A 159 -6.09 9.48 7.48
C THR A 159 -7.02 8.78 6.47
N GLY A 160 -6.46 8.05 5.50
CA GLY A 160 -7.13 7.43 4.36
C GLY A 160 -7.55 8.44 3.30
N ASP A 161 -6.72 9.46 3.06
CA ASP A 161 -6.95 10.52 2.06
C ASP A 161 -6.18 10.30 0.74
N GLY A 162 -5.36 9.24 0.68
CA GLY A 162 -4.49 8.91 -0.44
C GLY A 162 -3.09 9.55 -0.36
N LYS A 163 -2.66 10.02 0.81
CA LYS A 163 -1.31 10.57 1.05
C LYS A 163 -0.69 9.96 2.28
N ALA A 164 0.59 9.66 2.23
CA ALA A 164 1.33 9.26 3.41
C ALA A 164 1.47 10.43 4.40
N ASP A 165 0.89 10.25 5.58
CA ASP A 165 0.98 11.19 6.70
C ASP A 165 2.32 11.02 7.43
N PHE A 166 2.83 12.09 8.04
CA PHE A 166 4.02 11.98 8.89
C PHE A 166 3.62 11.56 10.31
N ILE A 167 4.11 10.41 10.74
CA ILE A 167 3.84 9.81 12.06
C ILE A 167 5.14 9.84 12.87
N ALA A 168 5.12 10.53 14.01
CA ALA A 168 6.27 10.65 14.90
C ALA A 168 6.02 9.92 16.23
N GLU A 169 6.99 9.08 16.63
CA GLU A 169 7.05 8.52 17.98
C GLU A 169 7.95 9.37 18.88
N ASP A 170 7.44 9.72 20.06
CA ASP A 170 8.21 10.38 21.12
C ASP A 170 7.97 9.75 22.51
N ASN A 171 8.39 10.43 23.58
CA ASN A 171 8.22 9.94 24.95
C ASN A 171 6.79 10.08 25.52
N ASN A 172 5.92 10.84 24.85
CA ASN A 172 4.54 11.12 25.25
C ASN A 172 3.54 10.23 24.49
N GLY A 173 3.88 9.79 23.27
CA GLY A 173 3.02 8.88 22.49
C GLY A 173 3.29 8.86 20.98
N ILE A 174 2.23 8.59 20.23
CA ILE A 174 2.19 8.66 18.77
C ILE A 174 1.48 9.94 18.35
N PHE A 175 2.13 10.70 17.48
CA PHE A 175 1.62 11.94 16.92
C PHE A 175 1.60 11.88 15.40
N VAL A 176 0.51 12.38 14.82
CA VAL A 176 0.33 12.42 13.36
C VAL A 176 0.30 13.88 12.92
N MET A 177 0.98 14.16 11.82
CA MET A 177 0.96 15.43 11.11
C MET A 177 0.47 15.13 9.69
N PRO A 178 -0.85 15.24 9.44
CA PRO A 178 -1.44 14.85 8.17
C PRO A 178 -0.77 15.52 6.97
N SER A 179 -0.63 14.83 5.85
CA SER A 179 -0.08 15.47 4.66
C SER A 179 -1.07 16.46 4.05
N THR A 180 -0.56 17.59 3.58
CA THR A 180 -1.32 18.57 2.78
C THR A 180 -1.01 18.46 1.29
N GLY A 181 -0.11 17.55 0.91
CA GLY A 181 0.49 17.44 -0.42
C GLY A 181 1.48 18.56 -0.79
N SER A 182 1.79 19.46 0.13
CA SER A 182 2.86 20.47 -0.03
C SER A 182 3.59 20.77 1.28
N GLY A 183 3.54 19.85 2.24
CA GLY A 183 3.94 20.05 3.63
C GLY A 183 3.10 19.21 4.58
N PHE A 184 3.59 19.00 5.81
CA PHE A 184 2.82 18.32 6.85
C PHE A 184 2.06 19.34 7.71
N ALA A 185 0.86 18.95 8.16
CA ALA A 185 -0.03 19.79 8.94
C ALA A 185 0.41 19.91 10.41
N ALA A 186 -0.47 20.46 11.25
CA ALA A 186 -0.21 20.56 12.69
C ALA A 186 -0.06 19.17 13.34
N HIS A 187 0.74 19.12 14.40
CA HIS A 187 1.06 17.92 15.14
C HIS A 187 -0.05 17.55 16.15
N GLU A 188 -0.75 16.44 15.88
CA GLU A 188 -1.92 15.98 16.63
C GLU A 188 -1.62 14.69 17.43
N PRO A 189 -2.00 14.61 18.72
CA PRO A 189 -1.88 13.37 19.50
C PRO A 189 -2.91 12.34 19.05
N TRP A 190 -2.45 11.22 18.49
CA TRP A 190 -3.32 10.13 18.03
C TRP A 190 -3.27 8.87 18.92
N GLY A 191 -2.25 8.76 19.78
CA GLY A 191 -2.18 7.70 20.80
C GLY A 191 -1.41 8.14 22.04
N GLU A 192 -2.09 8.16 23.20
CA GLU A 192 -1.47 8.43 24.51
C GLU A 192 -0.79 7.17 25.08
N GLY A 193 0.44 7.29 25.58
CA GLY A 193 0.95 6.33 26.57
C GLY A 193 1.71 5.08 26.06
N GLY A 194 2.06 5.02 24.78
CA GLY A 194 3.07 4.08 24.24
C GLY A 194 2.58 2.67 23.88
N GLY A 195 2.88 2.25 22.65
CA GLY A 195 2.78 0.85 22.18
C GLY A 195 4.10 0.26 21.69
N CYS A 196 5.14 1.09 21.44
CA CYS A 196 6.41 0.70 20.82
C CYS A 196 7.42 0.10 21.81
N ASN A 197 6.98 -0.82 22.67
CA ASN A 197 7.85 -1.44 23.66
C ASN A 197 8.92 -2.34 23.03
N LYS A 198 8.62 -2.94 21.87
CA LYS A 198 9.57 -3.73 21.07
C LYS A 198 9.68 -3.19 19.64
N ALA A 199 8.56 -2.98 18.96
CA ALA A 199 8.50 -2.37 17.62
C ALA A 199 7.14 -1.72 17.34
N CYS A 200 7.07 -0.89 16.32
CA CYS A 200 5.87 -0.23 15.82
C CYS A 200 5.85 -0.23 14.29
N HIS A 201 4.69 -0.54 13.72
CA HIS A 201 4.48 -0.62 12.27
C HIS A 201 3.14 0.02 11.91
N PHE A 202 3.00 0.45 10.65
CA PHE A 202 1.79 1.09 10.13
C PHE A 202 1.48 0.49 8.76
N ALA A 203 0.34 -0.18 8.64
CA ALA A 203 -0.13 -0.83 7.42
C ALA A 203 -1.64 -1.12 7.52
N ASP A 204 -2.36 -1.15 6.40
CA ASP A 204 -3.79 -1.49 6.38
C ASP A 204 -3.97 -3.00 6.58
N VAL A 205 -4.10 -3.42 7.84
CA VAL A 205 -4.33 -4.83 8.20
C VAL A 205 -5.81 -5.12 8.41
N THR A 206 -6.66 -4.09 8.49
CA THR A 206 -8.13 -4.22 8.61
C THR A 206 -8.86 -4.28 7.26
N GLY A 207 -8.23 -3.83 6.18
CA GLY A 207 -8.78 -3.78 4.82
C GLY A 207 -9.68 -2.58 4.56
N ASP A 208 -9.52 -1.48 5.31
CA ASP A 208 -10.36 -0.27 5.20
C ASP A 208 -9.73 0.87 4.39
N ARG A 209 -8.51 0.64 3.89
CA ARG A 209 -7.60 1.58 3.20
C ARG A 209 -7.14 2.74 4.08
N LYS A 210 -6.83 2.43 5.34
CA LYS A 210 -6.07 3.27 6.26
C LYS A 210 -4.98 2.43 6.89
N ALA A 211 -3.79 3.00 7.04
CA ALA A 211 -2.75 2.34 7.81
C ALA A 211 -3.16 2.27 9.29
N ASP A 212 -3.31 1.05 9.81
CA ASP A 212 -3.57 0.79 11.22
C ASP A 212 -2.28 0.89 12.02
N PHE A 213 -2.37 1.25 13.30
CA PHE A 213 -1.20 1.22 14.17
C PHE A 213 -1.01 -0.19 14.76
N ILE A 214 0.11 -0.84 14.42
CA ILE A 214 0.49 -2.17 14.85
C ILE A 214 1.63 -2.08 15.87
N ALA A 215 1.35 -2.46 17.11
CA ALA A 215 2.29 -2.46 18.23
C ALA A 215 2.80 -3.88 18.53
N GLU A 216 4.12 -4.07 18.61
CA GLU A 216 4.74 -5.28 19.14
C GLU A 216 5.28 -5.03 20.56
N ASP A 217 4.98 -5.97 21.46
CA ASP A 217 5.67 -6.14 22.73
C ASP A 217 6.05 -7.61 23.01
N ASN A 218 6.41 -7.93 24.25
CA ASN A 218 6.82 -9.29 24.63
C ASN A 218 5.63 -10.26 24.79
N ASP A 219 4.41 -9.74 24.98
CA ASP A 219 3.20 -10.51 25.24
C ASP A 219 2.41 -10.74 23.93
N GLY A 220 2.38 -9.77 23.02
CA GLY A 220 1.51 -9.80 21.84
C GLY A 220 1.91 -8.94 20.64
N ILE A 221 1.16 -9.15 19.56
CA ILE A 221 0.95 -8.17 18.50
C ILE A 221 -0.43 -7.57 18.73
N TYR A 222 -0.49 -6.25 18.83
CA TYR A 222 -1.73 -5.50 19.05
C TYR A 222 -1.98 -4.55 17.88
N VAL A 223 -3.21 -4.54 17.37
CA VAL A 223 -3.64 -3.59 16.33
C VAL A 223 -4.58 -2.56 16.94
N LEU A 224 -4.28 -1.29 16.71
CA LEU A 224 -5.12 -0.15 17.04
C LEU A 224 -5.64 0.41 15.70
N PRO A 225 -6.86 0.04 15.27
CA PRO A 225 -7.34 0.40 13.94
C PRO A 225 -7.39 1.91 13.74
N SER A 226 -7.05 2.40 12.54
CA SER A 226 -7.21 3.83 12.28
C SER A 226 -8.69 4.22 12.17
N THR A 227 -9.02 5.42 12.65
CA THR A 227 -10.35 6.04 12.44
C THR A 227 -10.31 7.12 11.37
N GLY A 228 -9.13 7.42 10.82
CA GLY A 228 -8.87 8.60 9.97
C GLY A 228 -8.66 9.90 10.76
N SER A 229 -8.81 9.90 12.08
CA SER A 229 -8.60 11.06 12.96
C SER A 229 -8.10 10.66 14.36
N GLY A 230 -7.31 9.59 14.45
CA GLY A 230 -6.91 8.94 15.70
C GLY A 230 -6.92 7.42 15.60
N PHE A 231 -6.22 6.74 16.51
CA PHE A 231 -6.22 5.29 16.59
C PHE A 231 -7.25 4.75 17.59
N GLY A 232 -7.86 3.62 17.26
CA GLY A 232 -8.84 2.92 18.10
C GLY A 232 -8.21 2.20 19.29
N ALA A 233 -9.06 1.53 20.08
CA ALA A 233 -8.58 0.72 21.20
C ALA A 233 -7.78 -0.50 20.72
N ALA A 234 -6.67 -0.80 21.39
CA ALA A 234 -5.80 -1.93 21.07
C ALA A 234 -6.53 -3.28 21.14
N GLN A 235 -6.44 -4.05 20.05
CA GLN A 235 -6.99 -5.40 19.92
C GLN A 235 -5.84 -6.41 19.84
N PRO A 236 -5.84 -7.51 20.62
CA PRO A 236 -4.83 -8.55 20.53
C PRO A 236 -5.02 -9.38 19.25
N TRP A 237 -4.07 -9.31 18.32
CA TRP A 237 -4.13 -10.00 17.01
C TRP A 237 -3.16 -11.18 16.90
N GLY A 238 -2.10 -11.21 17.72
CA GLY A 238 -1.11 -12.28 17.71
C GLY A 238 -0.38 -12.42 19.05
N LYS A 239 0.42 -13.48 19.19
CA LYS A 239 1.34 -13.65 20.32
C LYS A 239 2.70 -13.01 20.00
N GLY A 240 3.36 -12.46 21.01
CA GLY A 240 4.72 -11.91 20.86
C GLY A 240 5.75 -12.98 20.49
N GLY A 241 6.91 -12.54 19.98
CA GLY A 241 8.07 -13.40 19.72
C GLY A 241 8.13 -14.07 18.34
N GLY A 242 7.22 -13.73 17.41
CA GLY A 242 7.38 -14.07 15.99
C GLY A 242 8.57 -13.35 15.34
N CYS A 243 8.81 -12.10 15.75
CA CYS A 243 9.90 -11.25 15.26
C CYS A 243 11.24 -11.57 15.95
N GLN A 244 11.86 -12.69 15.56
CA GLN A 244 13.18 -13.09 16.07
C GLN A 244 14.33 -12.41 15.31
N LYS A 245 14.18 -12.17 14.00
CA LYS A 245 15.15 -11.42 13.19
C LYS A 245 14.55 -10.14 12.61
N ALA A 246 13.46 -10.27 11.85
CA ALA A 246 12.80 -9.19 11.14
C ALA A 246 11.29 -9.44 11.05
N CYS A 247 10.52 -8.36 10.86
CA CYS A 247 9.08 -8.40 10.70
C CYS A 247 8.59 -7.27 9.80
N HIS A 248 7.68 -7.60 8.90
CA HIS A 248 7.12 -6.71 7.89
C HIS A 248 5.61 -6.91 7.80
N PHE A 249 4.90 -5.85 7.43
CA PHE A 249 3.44 -5.84 7.28
C PHE A 249 3.12 -5.27 5.90
N SER A 250 2.66 -6.12 4.99
CA SER A 250 2.47 -5.77 3.57
C SER A 250 1.55 -6.76 2.89
N ASP A 251 0.87 -6.35 1.81
CA ASP A 251 0.02 -7.27 1.03
C ASP A 251 0.90 -8.23 0.21
N VAL A 252 1.26 -9.35 0.83
CA VAL A 252 2.05 -10.42 0.22
C VAL A 252 1.15 -11.42 -0.53
N THR A 253 -0.17 -11.30 -0.42
CA THR A 253 -1.14 -12.25 -0.98
C THR A 253 -1.92 -11.74 -2.19
N GLY A 254 -1.98 -10.41 -2.37
CA GLY A 254 -2.66 -9.70 -3.43
C GLY A 254 -4.17 -9.59 -3.20
N ASP A 255 -4.59 -9.57 -1.92
CA ASP A 255 -6.01 -9.47 -1.55
C ASP A 255 -6.44 -8.05 -1.11
N GLY A 256 -5.49 -7.12 -1.06
CA GLY A 256 -5.67 -5.73 -0.66
C GLY A 256 -5.49 -5.47 0.83
N ILE A 257 -5.07 -6.47 1.63
CA ILE A 257 -4.86 -6.35 3.07
C ILE A 257 -3.42 -6.71 3.42
N ALA A 258 -2.79 -5.94 4.31
CA ALA A 258 -1.46 -6.23 4.78
C ALA A 258 -1.44 -7.50 5.65
N ASP A 259 -0.62 -8.46 5.25
CA ASP A 259 -0.32 -9.68 5.99
C ASP A 259 0.89 -9.49 6.90
N PHE A 260 1.02 -10.33 7.93
CA PHE A 260 2.17 -10.31 8.81
C PHE A 260 3.25 -11.30 8.32
N ILE A 261 4.37 -10.76 7.82
CA ILE A 261 5.56 -11.50 7.42
C ILE A 261 6.59 -11.50 8.57
N ALA A 262 7.00 -12.67 9.03
CA ALA A 262 7.96 -12.85 10.11
C ALA A 262 9.19 -13.68 9.65
N GLU A 263 10.40 -13.18 9.93
CA GLU A 263 11.65 -13.93 9.75
C GLU A 263 12.19 -14.45 11.09
N ASP A 264 12.48 -15.75 11.14
CA ASP A 264 13.16 -16.39 12.27
C ASP A 264 14.35 -17.26 11.82
N ASN A 265 14.86 -18.11 12.72
CA ASN A 265 15.97 -19.01 12.44
C ASN A 265 15.61 -20.24 11.57
N ASN A 266 14.32 -20.49 11.35
CA ASN A 266 13.78 -21.63 10.60
C ASN A 266 13.29 -21.22 9.21
N GLY A 267 12.82 -19.97 9.02
CA GLY A 267 12.40 -19.49 7.71
C GLY A 267 11.66 -18.15 7.70
N ILE A 268 11.02 -17.89 6.56
CA ILE A 268 9.99 -16.87 6.43
C ILE A 268 8.63 -17.52 6.67
N PHE A 269 7.86 -16.92 7.57
CA PHE A 269 6.48 -17.29 7.87
C PHE A 269 5.54 -16.14 7.56
N VAL A 270 4.39 -16.44 6.96
CA VAL A 270 3.31 -15.47 6.77
C VAL A 270 2.13 -15.86 7.64
N LEU A 271 1.62 -14.91 8.43
CA LEU A 271 0.37 -15.03 9.14
C LEU A 271 -0.63 -14.12 8.43
N ARG A 272 -1.53 -14.71 7.65
CA ARG A 272 -2.46 -13.95 6.81
C ARG A 272 -3.40 -13.09 7.65
N SER A 273 -3.70 -11.86 7.21
CA SER A 273 -4.79 -11.10 7.78
C SER A 273 -6.15 -11.66 7.33
N ASN A 274 -7.21 -11.25 8.02
CA ASN A 274 -8.60 -11.41 7.60
C ASN A 274 -9.43 -10.14 7.91
N GLY A 275 -8.76 -9.01 8.14
CA GLY A 275 -9.36 -7.76 8.59
C GLY A 275 -9.69 -7.69 10.09
N SER A 276 -9.52 -8.79 10.85
CA SER A 276 -9.88 -8.84 12.29
C SER A 276 -8.90 -9.61 13.19
N GLY A 277 -7.81 -10.12 12.63
CA GLY A 277 -6.81 -10.93 13.34
C GLY A 277 -5.90 -11.66 12.36
N PHE A 278 -4.68 -12.00 12.81
CA PHE A 278 -3.75 -12.80 12.02
C PHE A 278 -4.03 -14.30 12.15
N GLY A 279 -3.88 -15.02 11.04
CA GLY A 279 -4.03 -16.47 10.95
C GLY A 279 -2.87 -17.25 11.59
N PRO A 280 -2.88 -18.60 11.46
CA PRO A 280 -1.72 -19.41 11.84
C PRO A 280 -0.51 -19.08 10.95
N ALA A 281 0.69 -19.27 11.48
CA ALA A 281 1.93 -19.09 10.73
C ALA A 281 2.08 -20.17 9.64
N GLU A 282 2.06 -19.74 8.38
CA GLU A 282 2.33 -20.56 7.20
C GLU A 282 3.82 -20.47 6.85
N PRO A 283 4.58 -21.58 6.71
CA PRO A 283 5.95 -21.54 6.20
C PRO A 283 5.95 -21.23 4.70
N TRP A 284 6.57 -20.12 4.30
CA TRP A 284 6.55 -19.61 2.91
C TRP A 284 7.89 -19.72 2.18
N GLY A 285 9.01 -19.80 2.92
CA GLY A 285 10.35 -19.95 2.34
C GLY A 285 11.39 -20.38 3.37
N GLU A 286 12.46 -21.02 2.88
CA GLU A 286 13.66 -21.26 3.71
C GLU A 286 14.34 -19.93 4.04
N GLY A 287 14.85 -19.78 5.26
CA GLY A 287 15.45 -18.53 5.73
C GLY A 287 16.91 -18.39 5.31
N GLY A 288 17.31 -17.18 4.91
CA GLY A 288 18.66 -16.87 4.44
C GLY A 288 18.68 -16.20 3.07
N GLY A 289 19.85 -15.77 2.63
CA GLY A 289 20.06 -15.02 1.37
C GLY A 289 20.22 -13.51 1.58
N CYS A 290 19.56 -12.92 2.58
CA CYS A 290 19.76 -11.53 2.98
C CYS A 290 21.05 -11.33 3.79
N HIS A 291 22.21 -11.52 3.19
CA HIS A 291 23.49 -11.36 3.90
C HIS A 291 23.82 -9.89 4.23
N ARG A 292 23.11 -8.93 3.61
CA ARG A 292 23.20 -7.49 3.92
C ARG A 292 21.87 -6.94 4.43
N ALA A 293 20.79 -7.15 3.66
CA ALA A 293 19.45 -6.68 3.99
C ALA A 293 18.36 -7.56 3.34
N CYS A 294 17.19 -7.62 3.97
CA CYS A 294 15.94 -8.03 3.32
C CYS A 294 15.09 -6.80 3.05
N HIS A 295 14.44 -6.75 1.91
CA HIS A 295 13.43 -5.76 1.56
C HIS A 295 12.16 -6.47 1.07
N PHE A 296 11.04 -5.76 1.13
CA PHE A 296 9.73 -6.27 0.74
C PHE A 296 9.01 -5.16 -0.04
N ALA A 297 8.77 -5.37 -1.33
CA ALA A 297 8.01 -4.49 -2.22
C ALA A 297 7.51 -5.29 -3.44
N ASP A 298 6.45 -4.85 -4.12
CA ASP A 298 6.04 -5.42 -5.41
C ASP A 298 6.99 -4.91 -6.50
N VAL A 299 8.05 -5.66 -6.78
CA VAL A 299 9.03 -5.33 -7.83
C VAL A 299 8.71 -6.04 -9.13
N THR A 300 7.70 -6.92 -9.15
CA THR A 300 7.27 -7.67 -10.34
C THR A 300 6.06 -7.06 -11.05
N GLY A 301 5.34 -6.14 -10.40
CA GLY A 301 4.14 -5.48 -10.92
C GLY A 301 2.91 -6.39 -10.93
N ASP A 302 2.85 -7.36 -10.02
CA ASP A 302 1.88 -8.45 -10.05
C ASP A 302 0.78 -8.33 -8.96
N GLY A 303 0.82 -7.23 -8.20
CA GLY A 303 -0.08 -6.88 -7.11
C GLY A 303 0.25 -7.55 -5.77
N LYS A 304 1.42 -8.18 -5.65
CA LYS A 304 1.89 -8.83 -4.41
C LYS A 304 3.28 -8.34 -4.06
N VAL A 305 3.51 -8.13 -2.78
CA VAL A 305 4.83 -7.83 -2.27
C VAL A 305 5.76 -9.04 -2.39
N ASP A 306 6.86 -8.84 -3.10
CA ASP A 306 7.94 -9.82 -3.29
C ASP A 306 8.98 -9.71 -2.17
N TRP A 307 9.70 -10.79 -1.91
CA TRP A 307 10.85 -10.76 -0.99
C TRP A 307 12.14 -10.50 -1.78
N ILE A 308 12.85 -9.43 -1.44
CA ILE A 308 14.09 -9.02 -2.10
C ILE A 308 15.26 -9.21 -1.14
N ALA A 309 16.20 -10.06 -1.52
CA ALA A 309 17.42 -10.35 -0.75
C ALA A 309 18.61 -9.57 -1.32
N GLU A 310 19.20 -8.68 -0.51
CA GLU A 310 20.50 -8.07 -0.80
C GLU A 310 21.62 -8.97 -0.26
N ASP A 311 22.45 -9.49 -1.17
CA ASP A 311 23.63 -10.29 -0.88
C ASP A 311 24.91 -9.55 -1.31
N ASN A 312 26.07 -10.15 -1.02
CA ASN A 312 27.38 -9.65 -1.34
C ASN A 312 27.72 -9.68 -2.83
N ASP A 313 27.04 -10.51 -3.61
CA ASP A 313 27.24 -10.66 -5.05
C ASP A 313 26.07 -10.16 -5.92
N GLY A 314 24.86 -10.02 -5.36
CA GLY A 314 23.63 -9.84 -6.12
C GLY A 314 22.49 -9.15 -5.36
N ILE A 315 21.52 -8.68 -6.14
CA ILE A 315 20.12 -8.53 -5.70
C ILE A 315 19.36 -9.72 -6.24
N TYR A 316 18.66 -10.43 -5.35
CA TYR A 316 17.82 -11.57 -5.71
C TYR A 316 16.38 -11.27 -5.33
N VAL A 317 15.44 -11.51 -6.23
CA VAL A 317 14.01 -11.40 -5.96
C VAL A 317 13.43 -12.80 -5.81
N LEU A 318 12.61 -13.00 -4.80
CA LEU A 318 11.75 -14.17 -4.65
C LEU A 318 10.31 -13.70 -4.86
N PRO A 319 9.72 -13.96 -6.04
CA PRO A 319 8.38 -13.49 -6.33
C PRO A 319 7.33 -14.15 -5.44
N SER A 320 6.35 -13.40 -4.97
CA SER A 320 5.23 -13.98 -4.22
C SER A 320 4.26 -14.72 -5.14
N THR A 321 3.89 -15.96 -4.78
CA THR A 321 2.75 -16.66 -5.40
C THR A 321 1.44 -16.49 -4.63
N GLY A 322 1.38 -15.52 -3.70
CA GLY A 322 0.32 -15.37 -2.69
C GLY A 322 0.18 -16.57 -1.73
N SER A 323 1.18 -17.46 -1.75
CA SER A 323 1.17 -18.75 -1.06
C SER A 323 2.57 -19.30 -0.75
N GLY A 324 3.63 -18.54 -1.05
CA GLY A 324 5.02 -18.93 -0.87
C GLY A 324 5.97 -18.10 -1.73
N PHE A 325 7.26 -18.27 -1.47
CA PHE A 325 8.38 -17.69 -2.21
C PHE A 325 9.19 -18.83 -2.87
N PRO A 326 8.80 -19.30 -4.08
CA PRO A 326 9.22 -20.61 -4.59
C PRO A 326 10.60 -20.64 -5.25
N ALA A 327 11.17 -19.49 -5.64
CA ALA A 327 12.42 -19.43 -6.39
C ALA A 327 13.18 -18.12 -6.14
N TYR A 328 14.51 -18.19 -6.08
CA TYR A 328 15.40 -17.03 -6.14
C TYR A 328 15.70 -16.69 -7.61
N GLU A 329 15.35 -15.49 -8.04
CA GLU A 329 15.68 -14.94 -9.36
C GLU A 329 16.79 -13.88 -9.22
N PRO A 330 17.93 -13.98 -9.95
CA PRO A 330 18.99 -12.98 -9.90
C PRO A 330 18.65 -11.75 -10.76
N TRP A 331 18.37 -10.61 -10.12
CA TRP A 331 17.88 -9.39 -10.78
C TRP A 331 18.96 -8.33 -11.02
N GLY A 332 20.11 -8.42 -10.34
CA GLY A 332 21.20 -7.47 -10.52
C GLY A 332 22.43 -7.81 -9.68
N LYS A 333 23.48 -6.98 -9.80
CA LYS A 333 24.66 -7.05 -8.92
C LYS A 333 24.44 -6.18 -7.69
N GLY A 334 24.67 -6.72 -6.49
CA GLY A 334 24.53 -6.02 -5.21
C GLY A 334 25.64 -4.99 -4.95
N GLY A 335 25.80 -4.02 -5.85
CA GLY A 335 26.95 -3.11 -5.89
C GLY A 335 26.58 -1.71 -6.32
N GLY A 336 25.72 -1.03 -5.55
CA GLY A 336 25.32 0.37 -5.75
C GLY A 336 25.12 1.15 -4.45
N CYS A 337 24.56 0.50 -3.43
CA CYS A 337 24.26 1.10 -2.13
C CYS A 337 25.53 1.26 -1.27
N GLN A 338 26.21 2.40 -1.40
CA GLN A 338 27.33 2.73 -0.50
C GLN A 338 26.83 3.30 0.84
N LYS A 339 25.61 3.83 0.87
CA LYS A 339 24.92 4.34 2.06
C LYS A 339 23.66 3.54 2.38
N ALA A 340 22.74 3.43 1.42
CA ALA A 340 21.45 2.77 1.61
C ALA A 340 20.87 2.22 0.29
N CYS A 341 20.06 1.17 0.42
CA CYS A 341 19.18 0.61 -0.62
C CYS A 341 17.72 0.82 -0.21
N HIS A 342 16.86 1.18 -1.16
CA HIS A 342 15.41 1.27 -0.97
C HIS A 342 14.68 0.72 -2.21
N PHE A 343 13.42 0.33 -2.01
CA PHE A 343 12.51 -0.12 -3.06
C PHE A 343 11.18 0.61 -2.89
N ALA A 344 10.72 1.29 -3.93
CA ALA A 344 9.56 2.20 -3.91
C ALA A 344 9.11 2.51 -5.36
N ASP A 345 7.82 2.75 -5.59
CA ASP A 345 7.31 3.10 -6.92
C ASP A 345 7.53 4.58 -7.21
N VAL A 346 8.78 4.93 -7.53
CA VAL A 346 9.16 6.32 -7.82
C VAL A 346 8.86 6.71 -9.28
N THR A 347 8.40 5.77 -10.11
CA THR A 347 8.01 6.00 -11.52
C THR A 347 6.51 6.08 -11.76
N GLY A 348 5.68 5.72 -10.78
CA GLY A 348 4.22 5.78 -10.82
C GLY A 348 3.61 4.74 -11.76
N ASP A 349 4.29 3.61 -11.99
CA ASP A 349 3.84 2.55 -12.91
C ASP A 349 3.25 1.32 -12.20
N GLY A 350 3.23 1.34 -10.87
CA GLY A 350 2.77 0.26 -10.01
C GLY A 350 3.86 -0.75 -9.65
N ILE A 351 5.12 -0.50 -10.00
CA ILE A 351 6.24 -1.40 -9.76
C ILE A 351 7.33 -0.69 -8.94
N ALA A 352 7.77 -1.32 -7.86
CA ALA A 352 8.82 -0.76 -7.03
C ALA A 352 10.19 -0.80 -7.75
N ASP A 353 10.77 0.38 -7.94
CA ASP A 353 12.09 0.57 -8.51
C ASP A 353 13.18 0.34 -7.45
N PHE A 354 14.41 0.03 -7.89
CA PHE A 354 15.55 -0.06 -6.98
C PHE A 354 16.27 1.30 -6.87
N ILE A 355 16.21 1.92 -5.69
CA ILE A 355 16.89 3.17 -5.37
C ILE A 355 18.15 2.91 -4.55
N ALA A 356 19.29 3.41 -5.02
CA ALA A 356 20.59 3.32 -4.36
C ALA A 356 21.14 4.72 -4.03
N GLU A 357 21.49 4.97 -2.76
CA GLU A 357 22.22 6.17 -2.36
C GLU A 357 23.73 5.89 -2.20
N ASP A 358 24.55 6.78 -2.77
CA ASP A 358 26.00 6.77 -2.61
C ASP A 358 26.58 8.18 -2.33
N ASN A 359 27.89 8.33 -2.43
CA ASN A 359 28.58 9.61 -2.21
C ASN A 359 28.43 10.63 -3.36
N ASN A 360 27.89 10.21 -4.51
CA ASN A 360 27.73 11.00 -5.73
C ASN A 360 26.28 11.41 -5.98
N GLY A 361 25.31 10.60 -5.55
CA GLY A 361 23.91 10.80 -5.94
C GLY A 361 22.90 9.88 -5.24
N ILE A 362 21.64 10.15 -5.58
CA ILE A 362 20.56 9.17 -5.54
C ILE A 362 20.44 8.61 -6.97
N PHE A 363 20.51 7.29 -7.10
CA PHE A 363 20.39 6.60 -8.38
C PHE A 363 19.18 5.67 -8.36
N VAL A 364 18.39 5.66 -9.44
CA VAL A 364 17.25 4.77 -9.60
C VAL A 364 17.52 3.81 -10.75
N LEU A 365 17.30 2.53 -10.51
CA LEU A 365 17.31 1.45 -11.50
C LEU A 365 15.87 1.00 -11.68
N VAL A 366 15.25 1.44 -12.78
CA VAL A 366 13.82 1.21 -13.04
C VAL A 366 13.53 -0.27 -13.30
N ALA A 367 12.43 -0.82 -12.76
CA ALA A 367 12.02 -2.21 -13.00
C ALA A 367 11.59 -2.45 -14.47
N GLN A 368 11.92 -3.61 -15.07
CA GLN A 368 11.73 -3.92 -16.50
C GLN A 368 11.47 -5.40 -16.83
#